data_AF-A0AA37NZX3-F1
#
_entry.id   AF-A0AA37NZX3-F1
#
_cell.length_a   1.000
_cell.length_b   1.000
_cell.length_c   1.000
_cell.angle_alpha   90.00
_cell.angle_beta   90.00
_cell.angle_gamma   90.00
#
_symmetry.space_group_name_H-M   'P 1'
#
loop_
_entity.id
_entity.type
_entity.pdbx_description
1 polymer ?
#
loop_
_entity_poly.entity_id
_entity_poly.type
_entity_poly.pdbx_seq_one_letter_code
_entity_poly.pdbx_strand_id
1 'polypeptide(L)'
;MSSSKSSPSSHTIQPGSDGGSSVVLGKGESSLAAHSAFASDFMQRVASSNPIQCSGPEMRDTLDALSSVVATLREQTVANEMAYPHARPIQRPGPSGYGLPPIQKAVEMIRIAKTGAGFIYEFILARNFSDICLQVYFSDNFSEMEFIIVNAGLHSLFEDYSHHVPVEEKAVYRDHARMCRANLETALSSLPLHLPTTTDAVTALLFGAWHAIELSKPYLSWALSAKASELCQTLSYHRIPDTDNSDDAKFRRFLFWTNYFLDKCLSLRLGRA
;
A
#
# COMPACT_ATOMS: atom_id res chain seq x y z
N MET A 1 -43.57 -32.92 -33.75
CA MET A 1 -42.39 -32.05 -33.52
C MET A 1 -42.85 -30.91 -32.63
N SER A 2 -42.54 -31.02 -31.34
CA SER A 2 -42.93 -30.09 -30.29
C SER A 2 -41.71 -29.27 -29.91
N SER A 3 -41.84 -27.95 -29.79
CA SER A 3 -40.76 -27.07 -29.33
C SER A 3 -41.34 -26.03 -28.37
N SER A 4 -41.33 -26.41 -27.10
CA SER A 4 -41.55 -25.57 -25.94
C SER A 4 -40.31 -24.71 -25.67
N LYS A 5 -40.47 -23.39 -25.69
CA LYS A 5 -39.49 -22.44 -25.12
C LYS A 5 -40.14 -21.75 -23.92
N SER A 6 -39.70 -22.15 -22.73
CA SER A 6 -40.02 -21.52 -21.46
C SER A 6 -39.17 -20.26 -21.26
N SER A 7 -39.80 -19.10 -21.10
CA SER A 7 -39.17 -17.87 -20.62
C SER A 7 -39.55 -17.68 -19.13
N PRO A 8 -38.62 -17.36 -18.21
CA PRO A 8 -38.96 -17.17 -16.82
C PRO A 8 -39.54 -15.77 -16.57
N SER A 9 -40.62 -15.73 -15.79
CA SER A 9 -41.34 -14.55 -15.33
C SER A 9 -40.48 -13.63 -14.47
N SER A 10 -40.43 -12.34 -14.82
CA SER A 10 -39.91 -11.29 -13.95
C SER A 10 -41.01 -10.88 -12.96
N HIS A 11 -40.81 -11.15 -11.66
CA HIS A 11 -41.66 -10.62 -10.61
C HIS A 11 -41.34 -9.14 -10.38
N THR A 12 -42.24 -8.25 -10.80
CA THR A 12 -42.27 -6.85 -10.43
C THR A 12 -42.77 -6.74 -8.98
N ILE A 13 -41.93 -6.24 -8.07
CA ILE A 13 -42.32 -5.85 -6.71
C ILE A 13 -42.43 -4.32 -6.68
N GLN A 14 -43.64 -3.82 -6.40
CA GLN A 14 -43.91 -2.39 -6.16
C GLN A 14 -43.32 -1.92 -4.82
N PRO A 15 -42.97 -0.63 -4.66
CA PRO A 15 -42.42 -0.10 -3.42
C PRO A 15 -43.56 0.28 -2.45
N GLY A 16 -43.54 -0.30 -1.26
CA GLY A 16 -44.26 0.19 -0.08
C GLY A 16 -43.32 1.00 0.81
N SER A 17 -43.79 2.13 1.31
CA SER A 17 -43.04 3.09 2.12
C SER A 17 -42.87 2.67 3.59
N ASP A 18 -41.81 3.24 4.16
CA ASP A 18 -41.52 3.49 5.58
C ASP A 18 -41.11 2.35 6.51
N GLY A 19 -39.91 2.56 7.06
CA GLY A 19 -39.31 1.76 8.12
C GLY A 19 -37.79 1.88 8.05
N GLY A 20 -37.26 3.03 8.51
CA GLY A 20 -35.84 3.32 8.52
C GLY A 20 -35.04 2.20 9.20
N SER A 21 -34.32 1.44 8.39
CA SER A 21 -33.28 0.54 8.87
C SER A 21 -31.95 1.12 8.39
N SER A 22 -31.19 1.61 9.37
CA SER A 22 -29.80 2.00 9.20
C SER A 22 -29.09 0.93 8.39
N VAL A 23 -28.64 1.30 7.19
CA VAL A 23 -27.74 0.46 6.39
C VAL A 23 -26.45 0.37 7.19
N VAL A 24 -26.36 -0.64 8.05
CA VAL A 24 -25.09 -1.09 8.59
C VAL A 24 -24.33 -1.60 7.37
N LEU A 25 -23.48 -0.74 6.82
CA LEU A 25 -22.49 -1.09 5.80
C LEU A 25 -21.71 -2.27 6.37
N GLY A 26 -22.09 -3.46 5.89
CA GLY A 26 -21.49 -4.72 6.30
C GLY A 26 -20.01 -4.66 5.99
N LYS A 27 -19.21 -4.76 7.05
CA LYS A 27 -17.77 -5.01 7.01
C LYS A 27 -17.53 -6.21 6.08
N GLY A 28 -17.19 -5.95 4.82
CA GLY A 28 -17.10 -6.98 3.80
C GLY A 28 -15.86 -7.83 3.99
N GLU A 29 -15.88 -8.78 4.94
CA GLU A 29 -14.78 -9.70 5.17
C GLU A 29 -14.38 -10.39 3.86
N SER A 30 -13.08 -10.52 3.61
CA SER A 30 -12.56 -11.13 2.39
C SER A 30 -13.14 -12.54 2.25
N SER A 31 -13.49 -12.98 1.04
CA SER A 31 -14.05 -14.31 0.82
C SER A 31 -13.18 -15.41 1.43
N LEU A 32 -11.85 -15.24 1.44
CA LEU A 32 -10.93 -16.18 2.09
C LEU A 32 -11.05 -16.16 3.62
N ALA A 33 -11.20 -14.98 4.23
CA ALA A 33 -11.42 -14.86 5.67
C ALA A 33 -12.78 -15.45 6.06
N ALA A 34 -13.83 -15.20 5.28
CA ALA A 34 -15.15 -15.79 5.47
C ALA A 34 -15.13 -17.32 5.34
N HIS A 35 -14.40 -17.87 4.36
CA HIS A 35 -14.22 -19.31 4.22
C HIS A 35 -13.39 -19.93 5.36
N SER A 36 -12.34 -19.25 5.82
CA SER A 36 -11.53 -19.69 6.97
C SER A 36 -12.34 -19.67 8.26
N ALA A 37 -13.14 -18.63 8.49
CA ALA A 37 -14.04 -18.53 9.63
C ALA A 37 -15.11 -19.62 9.57
N PHE A 38 -15.75 -19.81 8.42
CA PHE A 38 -16.73 -20.89 8.21
C PHE A 38 -16.13 -22.29 8.46
N ALA A 39 -14.92 -22.57 7.96
CA ALA A 39 -14.25 -23.85 8.19
C ALA A 39 -13.91 -24.05 9.68
N SER A 40 -13.49 -22.99 10.38
CA SER A 40 -13.20 -23.02 11.81
C SER A 40 -14.48 -23.27 12.63
N ASP A 41 -15.55 -22.53 12.34
CA ASP A 41 -16.87 -22.70 12.95
C ASP A 41 -17.44 -24.10 12.70
N PHE A 42 -17.33 -24.61 11.47
CA PHE A 42 -17.77 -25.95 11.12
C PHE A 42 -17.02 -27.02 11.92
N MET A 43 -15.69 -26.94 12.00
CA MET A 43 -14.88 -27.84 12.81
C MET A 43 -15.27 -27.79 14.29
N GLN A 44 -15.47 -26.58 14.83
CA GLN A 44 -15.88 -26.41 16.23
C GLN A 44 -17.28 -26.99 16.51
N ARG A 45 -18.22 -26.83 15.57
CA ARG A 45 -19.56 -27.42 15.65
C ARG A 45 -19.50 -28.95 15.59
N VAL A 46 -18.72 -29.53 14.67
CA VAL A 46 -18.57 -30.99 14.54
C VAL A 46 -17.95 -31.59 15.80
N ALA A 47 -16.92 -30.96 16.36
CA ALA A 47 -16.30 -31.38 17.63
C ALA A 47 -17.28 -31.32 18.81
N SER A 48 -18.20 -30.35 18.82
CA SER A 48 -19.21 -30.19 19.87
C SER A 48 -20.43 -31.12 19.72
N SER A 49 -20.71 -31.61 18.50
CA SER A 49 -21.95 -32.32 18.15
C SER A 49 -21.88 -33.84 18.26
N ASN A 50 -20.68 -34.44 18.37
CA ASN A 50 -20.49 -35.89 18.49
C ASN A 50 -19.88 -36.26 19.85
N PRO A 51 -20.70 -36.56 20.88
CA PRO A 51 -20.21 -36.95 22.20
C PRO A 51 -19.80 -38.44 22.30
N ILE A 52 -20.08 -39.27 21.29
CA ILE A 52 -20.15 -40.73 21.50
C ILE A 52 -18.87 -41.48 21.09
N GLN A 53 -17.96 -40.90 20.29
CA GLN A 53 -16.70 -41.55 19.91
C GLN A 53 -15.56 -40.51 19.86
N CYS A 54 -14.75 -40.47 20.94
CA CYS A 54 -13.46 -39.75 21.06
C CYS A 54 -13.42 -38.24 21.38
N SER A 55 -14.41 -37.65 22.06
CA SER A 55 -14.39 -36.23 22.46
C SER A 55 -14.09 -36.05 23.95
N GLY A 56 -12.82 -36.18 24.35
CA GLY A 56 -12.35 -35.87 25.71
C GLY A 56 -12.10 -34.36 25.94
N PRO A 57 -11.99 -33.89 27.20
CA PRO A 57 -11.57 -32.52 27.53
C PRO A 57 -10.29 -32.10 26.79
N GLU A 58 -9.40 -33.06 26.53
CA GLU A 58 -8.18 -32.93 25.73
C GLU A 58 -8.40 -32.35 24.32
N MET A 59 -9.47 -32.73 23.61
CA MET A 59 -9.74 -32.17 22.27
C MET A 59 -10.15 -30.69 22.34
N ARG A 60 -10.87 -30.30 23.40
CA ARG A 60 -11.26 -28.90 23.64
C ARG A 60 -10.04 -28.08 24.04
N ASP A 61 -9.22 -28.61 24.93
CA ASP A 61 -7.96 -28.00 25.36
C ASP A 61 -7.00 -27.81 24.17
N THR A 62 -6.91 -28.79 23.26
CA THR A 62 -6.10 -28.65 22.02
C THR A 62 -6.65 -27.62 21.05
N LEU A 63 -7.98 -27.51 20.89
CA LEU A 63 -8.61 -26.47 20.06
C LEU A 63 -8.40 -25.07 20.65
N ASP A 64 -8.52 -24.91 21.97
CA ASP A 64 -8.26 -23.65 22.66
C ASP A 64 -6.77 -23.27 22.55
N ALA A 65 -5.87 -24.24 22.70
CA ALA A 65 -4.45 -24.04 22.47
C ALA A 65 -4.15 -23.62 21.03
N LEU A 66 -4.74 -24.27 20.02
CA LEU A 66 -4.62 -23.91 18.61
C LEU A 66 -5.17 -22.49 18.34
N SER A 67 -6.32 -22.14 18.90
CA SER A 67 -6.91 -20.80 18.78
C SER A 67 -5.99 -19.73 19.37
N SER A 68 -5.41 -19.99 20.54
CA SER A 68 -4.41 -19.10 21.17
C SER A 68 -3.15 -18.95 20.33
N VAL A 69 -2.64 -20.05 19.74
CA VAL A 69 -1.50 -20.01 18.82
C VAL A 69 -1.83 -19.19 17.57
N VAL A 70 -3.00 -19.38 16.97
CA VAL A 70 -3.45 -18.63 15.79
C VAL A 70 -3.58 -17.13 16.11
N ALA A 71 -4.14 -16.77 17.27
CA ALA A 71 -4.23 -15.38 17.71
C ALA A 71 -2.82 -14.76 17.87
N THR A 72 -1.92 -15.48 18.53
CA THR A 72 -0.53 -15.05 18.73
C THR A 72 0.20 -14.86 17.39
N LEU A 73 0.06 -15.82 16.47
CA LEU A 73 0.65 -15.73 15.13
C LEU A 73 0.09 -14.55 14.33
N ARG A 74 -1.21 -14.26 14.46
CA ARG A 74 -1.84 -13.12 13.82
C ARG A 74 -1.28 -11.80 14.34
N GLU A 75 -1.14 -11.65 15.66
CA GLU A 75 -0.54 -10.46 16.27
C GLU A 75 0.91 -10.27 15.84
N GLN A 76 1.71 -11.33 15.85
CA GLN A 76 3.09 -11.32 15.35
C GLN A 76 3.17 -10.95 13.87
N THR A 77 2.25 -11.46 13.05
CA THR A 77 2.18 -11.15 11.62
C THR A 77 1.92 -9.66 11.41
N VAL A 78 0.93 -9.09 12.11
CA VAL A 78 0.62 -7.66 12.02
C VAL A 78 1.78 -6.81 12.53
N ALA A 79 2.43 -7.19 13.63
CA ALA A 79 3.58 -6.44 14.16
C ALA A 79 4.77 -6.44 13.18
N ASN A 80 5.08 -7.59 12.57
CA ASN A 80 6.12 -7.70 11.55
C ASN A 80 5.75 -6.92 10.28
N GLU A 81 4.45 -6.88 9.95
CA GLU A 81 3.94 -6.16 8.80
C GLU A 81 4.03 -4.64 8.96
N MET A 82 3.97 -4.11 10.18
CA MET A 82 4.09 -2.67 10.43
C MET A 82 5.55 -2.17 10.50
N ALA A 83 6.54 -3.07 10.53
CA ALA A 83 7.96 -2.70 10.55
C ALA A 83 8.57 -2.67 9.13
N TYR A 84 9.70 -2.00 8.94
CA TYR A 84 10.48 -2.09 7.70
C TYR A 84 11.77 -2.92 7.92
N PRO A 85 12.04 -3.94 7.08
CA PRO A 85 13.12 -4.92 7.34
C PRO A 85 14.54 -4.36 7.23
N HIS A 86 14.76 -3.29 6.46
CA HIS A 86 16.06 -2.65 6.22
C HIS A 86 16.17 -1.26 6.86
N ALA A 87 15.17 -0.85 7.66
CA ALA A 87 15.24 0.39 8.42
C ALA A 87 16.40 0.31 9.41
N ARG A 88 17.26 1.32 9.41
CA ARG A 88 18.39 1.42 10.33
C ARG A 88 17.91 1.99 11.67
N PRO A 89 18.49 1.57 12.82
CA PRO A 89 18.21 2.18 14.10
C PRO A 89 18.43 3.70 14.03
N ILE A 90 17.47 4.48 14.50
CA ILE A 90 17.48 5.95 14.43
C ILE A 90 18.61 6.47 15.33
N GLN A 91 19.82 6.57 14.79
CA GLN A 91 20.88 7.43 15.29
C GLN A 91 20.92 8.63 14.37
N ARG A 92 19.96 9.57 14.48
CA ARG A 92 19.75 10.69 13.53
C ARG A 92 21.09 11.24 13.02
N PRO A 93 21.56 10.82 11.83
CA PRO A 93 22.60 11.55 11.16
C PRO A 93 21.94 12.86 10.68
N GLY A 94 22.70 13.95 10.61
CA GLY A 94 22.21 15.13 9.91
C GLY A 94 21.82 14.81 8.46
N PRO A 95 21.18 15.76 7.75
CA PRO A 95 20.75 15.61 6.35
C PRO A 95 21.83 15.00 5.42
N SER A 96 23.11 15.23 5.73
CA SER A 96 24.30 14.77 4.99
C SER A 96 24.88 13.41 5.40
N GLY A 97 24.30 12.71 6.38
CA GLY A 97 24.84 11.45 6.90
C GLY A 97 24.32 10.17 6.24
N TYR A 98 23.29 10.28 5.39
CA TYR A 98 22.80 9.15 4.59
C TYR A 98 23.55 9.10 3.27
N GLY A 99 24.24 7.99 3.00
CA GLY A 99 24.85 7.77 1.69
C GLY A 99 23.81 7.80 0.58
N LEU A 100 24.02 8.63 -0.43
CA LEU A 100 23.23 8.69 -1.66
C LEU A 100 24.05 8.11 -2.83
N PRO A 101 23.40 7.58 -3.89
CA PRO A 101 24.09 7.19 -5.12
C PRO A 101 24.90 8.36 -5.70
N PRO A 102 25.93 8.12 -6.52
CA PRO A 102 26.58 9.21 -7.25
C PRO A 102 25.55 9.99 -8.08
N ILE A 103 25.58 11.32 -8.00
CA ILE A 103 24.60 12.17 -8.68
C ILE A 103 24.55 11.91 -10.19
N GLN A 104 25.69 11.58 -10.80
CA GLN A 104 25.78 11.24 -12.22
C GLN A 104 24.91 10.02 -12.55
N LYS A 105 24.92 9.00 -11.69
CA LYS A 105 24.08 7.80 -11.83
C LYS A 105 22.61 8.11 -11.60
N ALA A 106 22.28 8.94 -10.61
CA ALA A 106 20.90 9.37 -10.39
C ALA A 106 20.33 10.15 -11.58
N VAL A 107 21.08 11.12 -12.12
CA VAL A 107 20.70 11.89 -13.32
C VAL A 107 20.57 11.00 -14.55
N GLU A 108 21.48 10.03 -14.71
CA GLU A 108 21.39 9.02 -15.78
C GLU A 108 20.06 8.27 -15.70
N MET A 109 19.68 7.78 -14.52
CA MET A 109 18.42 7.07 -14.31
C MET A 109 17.19 7.95 -14.57
N ILE A 110 17.20 9.19 -14.09
CA ILE A 110 16.10 10.15 -14.33
C ILE A 110 15.93 10.43 -15.84
N ARG A 111 17.04 10.49 -16.59
CA ARG A 111 16.99 10.68 -18.04
C ARG A 111 16.36 9.48 -18.75
N ILE A 112 16.71 8.26 -18.33
CA ILE A 112 16.16 7.01 -18.87
C ILE A 112 14.67 6.86 -18.50
N ALA A 113 14.27 7.33 -17.33
CA ALA A 113 12.88 7.31 -16.87
C ALA A 113 11.91 8.02 -17.81
N LYS A 114 12.39 9.02 -18.58
CA LYS A 114 11.58 9.76 -19.57
C LYS A 114 11.04 8.91 -20.71
N THR A 115 11.63 7.74 -20.94
CA THR A 115 11.18 6.80 -21.98
C THR A 115 10.53 5.54 -21.40
N GLY A 116 10.44 5.42 -20.07
CA GLY A 116 9.84 4.29 -19.39
C GLY A 116 8.31 4.33 -19.40
N ALA A 117 7.68 3.19 -19.16
CA ALA A 117 6.23 3.06 -19.06
C ALA A 117 5.87 2.35 -17.75
N GLY A 118 4.83 2.83 -17.07
CA GLY A 118 4.37 2.28 -15.80
C GLY A 118 4.08 3.38 -14.78
N PHE A 119 3.36 3.01 -13.74
CA PHE A 119 2.85 3.95 -12.73
C PHE A 119 3.96 4.81 -12.11
N ILE A 120 5.10 4.21 -11.79
CA ILE A 120 6.26 4.88 -11.21
C ILE A 120 6.90 5.91 -12.16
N TYR A 121 6.93 5.60 -13.46
CA TYR A 121 7.49 6.48 -14.48
C TYR A 121 6.58 7.67 -14.74
N GLU A 122 5.27 7.44 -14.82
CA GLU A 122 4.28 8.51 -14.91
C GLU A 122 4.34 9.42 -13.67
N PHE A 123 4.52 8.85 -12.47
CA PHE A 123 4.72 9.60 -11.25
C PHE A 123 5.97 10.50 -11.31
N ILE A 124 7.11 9.94 -11.71
CA ILE A 124 8.39 10.65 -11.82
C ILE A 124 8.33 11.74 -12.89
N LEU A 125 7.56 11.54 -13.97
CA LEU A 125 7.40 12.48 -15.07
C LEU A 125 6.35 13.57 -14.80
N ALA A 126 5.28 13.24 -14.09
CA ALA A 126 4.21 14.18 -13.76
C ALA A 126 4.62 15.20 -12.69
N ARG A 127 5.74 14.96 -12.00
CA ARG A 127 6.31 15.85 -10.99
C ARG A 127 7.66 16.40 -11.47
N ASN A 128 8.07 17.54 -10.92
CA ASN A 128 9.44 18.04 -11.02
C ASN A 128 10.42 17.19 -10.17
N PHE A 129 10.46 15.87 -10.38
CA PHE A 129 11.31 14.94 -9.62
C PHE A 129 12.78 15.31 -9.73
N SER A 130 13.22 15.80 -10.89
CA SER A 130 14.60 16.25 -11.11
C SER A 130 15.00 17.36 -10.13
N ASP A 131 14.12 18.35 -9.93
CA ASP A 131 14.39 19.49 -9.06
C ASP A 131 14.46 19.07 -7.60
N ILE A 132 13.56 18.19 -7.17
CA ILE A 132 13.55 17.63 -5.81
C ILE A 132 14.78 16.76 -5.58
N CYS A 133 15.18 15.97 -6.57
CA CYS A 133 16.41 15.19 -6.51
C CYS A 133 17.63 16.11 -6.33
N LEU A 134 17.76 17.15 -7.14
CA LEU A 134 18.85 18.12 -6.98
C LEU A 134 18.80 18.82 -5.61
N GLN A 135 17.62 19.18 -5.12
CA GLN A 135 17.44 19.76 -3.79
C GLN A 135 17.99 18.82 -2.71
N VAL A 136 17.64 17.54 -2.73
CA VAL A 136 18.13 16.56 -1.73
C VAL A 136 19.65 16.33 -1.83
N TYR A 137 20.23 16.43 -3.02
CA TYR A 137 21.67 16.22 -3.21
C TYR A 137 22.53 17.43 -2.83
N PHE A 138 22.02 18.65 -3.00
CA PHE A 138 22.82 19.87 -2.92
C PHE A 138 22.39 20.85 -1.84
N SER A 139 21.22 20.65 -1.22
CA SER A 139 20.71 21.49 -0.13
C SER A 139 20.84 20.79 1.21
N ASP A 140 21.17 21.52 2.27
CA ASP A 140 21.09 21.02 3.65
C ASP A 140 19.67 21.13 4.23
N ASN A 141 18.74 21.82 3.52
CA ASN A 141 17.41 22.20 4.02
C ASN A 141 16.27 21.48 3.29
N PHE A 142 16.45 20.22 2.90
CA PHE A 142 15.34 19.42 2.36
C PHE A 142 14.46 18.86 3.49
N SER A 143 13.19 18.64 3.19
CA SER A 143 12.22 18.01 4.08
C SER A 143 12.35 16.48 4.06
N GLU A 144 11.89 15.84 5.14
CA GLU A 144 11.82 14.37 5.22
C GLU A 144 10.96 13.78 4.08
N MET A 145 9.92 14.48 3.65
CA MET A 145 9.08 14.07 2.54
C MET A 145 9.87 14.04 1.23
N GLU A 146 10.60 15.12 0.91
CA GLU A 146 11.46 15.18 -0.28
C GLU A 146 12.52 14.06 -0.26
N PHE A 147 13.10 13.77 0.91
CA PHE A 147 14.05 12.66 1.07
C PHE A 147 13.42 11.29 0.78
N ILE A 148 12.21 11.03 1.30
CA ILE A 148 11.45 9.80 1.02
C ILE A 148 11.19 9.67 -0.48
N ILE A 149 10.72 10.75 -1.10
CA ILE A 149 10.36 10.80 -2.52
C ILE A 149 11.58 10.46 -3.38
N VAL A 150 12.72 11.10 -3.14
CA VAL A 150 13.93 10.90 -3.93
C VAL A 150 14.45 9.48 -3.77
N ASN A 151 14.52 8.97 -2.54
CA ASN A 151 15.01 7.60 -2.31
C ASN A 151 14.03 6.55 -2.86
N ALA A 152 12.72 6.76 -2.79
CA ALA A 152 11.75 5.87 -3.41
C ALA A 152 11.86 5.87 -4.93
N GLY A 153 11.85 7.05 -5.57
CA GLY A 153 11.98 7.17 -7.02
C GLY A 153 13.30 6.57 -7.52
N LEU A 154 14.42 6.91 -6.89
CA LEU A 154 15.72 6.34 -7.26
C LEU A 154 15.77 4.83 -7.00
N HIS A 155 15.20 4.33 -5.89
CA HIS A 155 15.14 2.88 -5.65
C HIS A 155 14.46 2.16 -6.80
N SER A 156 13.27 2.61 -7.21
CA SER A 156 12.52 2.00 -8.31
C SER A 156 13.27 2.09 -9.64
N LEU A 157 13.87 3.24 -9.95
CA LEU A 157 14.63 3.41 -11.19
C LEU A 157 15.87 2.51 -11.25
N PHE A 158 16.65 2.45 -10.17
CA PHE A 158 17.84 1.60 -10.10
C PHE A 158 17.48 0.11 -10.14
N GLU A 159 16.41 -0.30 -9.44
CA GLU A 159 15.97 -1.70 -9.43
C GLU A 159 15.50 -2.13 -10.83
N ASP A 160 14.65 -1.33 -11.48
CA ASP A 160 14.12 -1.65 -12.80
C ASP A 160 15.24 -1.65 -13.85
N TYR A 161 16.09 -0.62 -13.86
CA TYR A 161 17.21 -0.54 -14.80
C TYR A 161 18.22 -1.70 -14.63
N SER A 162 18.37 -2.26 -13.43
CA SER A 162 19.22 -3.43 -13.20
C SER A 162 18.81 -4.67 -14.01
N HIS A 163 17.57 -4.73 -14.50
CA HIS A 163 17.08 -5.80 -15.36
C HIS A 163 17.44 -5.62 -16.83
N HIS A 164 17.86 -4.42 -17.22
CA HIS A 164 18.17 -4.03 -18.60
C HIS A 164 19.67 -3.94 -18.91
N VAL A 165 20.52 -4.07 -17.89
CA VAL A 165 21.99 -4.02 -18.03
C VAL A 165 22.61 -5.42 -18.10
N PRO A 166 23.83 -5.56 -18.66
CA PRO A 166 24.60 -6.80 -18.60
C PRO A 166 24.84 -7.28 -17.16
N VAL A 167 25.11 -8.58 -16.99
CA VAL A 167 25.27 -9.23 -15.68
C VAL A 167 26.39 -8.59 -14.86
N GLU A 168 27.44 -8.14 -15.53
CA GLU A 168 28.63 -7.50 -14.96
C GLU A 168 28.30 -6.17 -14.28
N GLU A 169 27.36 -5.40 -14.83
CA GLU A 169 26.97 -4.09 -14.31
C GLU A 169 25.79 -4.17 -13.34
N LYS A 170 25.00 -5.26 -13.41
CA LYS A 170 23.79 -5.47 -12.60
C LYS A 170 24.02 -5.31 -11.11
N ALA A 171 25.18 -5.75 -10.60
CA ALA A 171 25.52 -5.62 -9.19
C ALA A 171 25.60 -4.15 -8.73
N VAL A 172 26.18 -3.27 -9.55
CA VAL A 172 26.35 -1.85 -9.24
C VAL A 172 25.01 -1.14 -9.10
N TYR A 173 24.11 -1.35 -10.06
CA TYR A 173 22.76 -0.75 -10.03
C TYR A 173 21.93 -1.30 -8.87
N ARG A 174 22.05 -2.59 -8.55
CA ARG A 174 21.39 -3.18 -7.37
C ARG A 174 21.92 -2.64 -6.05
N ASP A 175 23.21 -2.34 -5.96
CA ASP A 175 23.77 -1.75 -4.74
C ASP A 175 23.28 -0.32 -4.54
N HIS A 176 23.15 0.47 -5.61
CA HIS A 176 22.46 1.77 -5.55
C HIS A 176 20.98 1.62 -5.15
N ALA A 177 20.26 0.66 -5.73
CA ALA A 177 18.87 0.38 -5.36
C ALA A 177 18.74 0.03 -3.87
N ARG A 178 19.61 -0.84 -3.35
CA ARG A 178 19.63 -1.24 -1.93
C ARG A 178 19.92 -0.07 -1.00
N MET A 179 20.83 0.82 -1.38
CA MET A 179 21.15 2.02 -0.60
C MET A 179 19.93 2.94 -0.51
N CYS A 180 19.29 3.25 -1.64
CA CYS A 180 18.07 4.03 -1.68
C CYS A 180 16.94 3.37 -0.87
N ARG A 181 16.78 2.04 -0.96
CA ARG A 181 15.80 1.28 -0.17
C ARG A 181 16.04 1.42 1.33
N ALA A 182 17.28 1.26 1.79
CA ALA A 182 17.59 1.40 3.21
C ALA A 182 17.30 2.81 3.72
N ASN A 183 17.63 3.84 2.94
CA ASN A 183 17.30 5.23 3.26
C ASN A 183 15.78 5.47 3.30
N LEU A 184 15.05 4.96 2.31
CA LEU A 184 13.59 5.03 2.23
C LEU A 184 12.94 4.39 3.46
N GLU A 185 13.28 3.14 3.74
CA GLU A 185 12.71 2.37 4.85
C GLU A 185 13.04 3.01 6.20
N THR A 186 14.24 3.57 6.35
CA THR A 186 14.63 4.31 7.55
C THR A 186 13.76 5.57 7.71
N ALA A 187 13.62 6.39 6.66
CA ALA A 187 12.82 7.60 6.71
C ALA A 187 11.31 7.33 6.91
N LEU A 188 10.77 6.28 6.28
CA LEU A 188 9.38 5.87 6.49
C LEU A 188 9.15 5.38 7.94
N SER A 189 10.13 4.71 8.53
CA SER A 189 10.05 4.28 9.94
C SER A 189 10.15 5.44 10.95
N SER A 190 10.70 6.59 10.53
CA SER A 190 10.86 7.78 11.37
C SER A 190 9.80 8.86 11.16
N LEU A 191 8.78 8.60 10.33
CA LEU A 191 7.73 9.56 10.02
C LEU A 191 7.10 10.14 11.31
N PRO A 192 6.88 11.46 11.38
CA PRO A 192 6.27 12.08 12.52
C PRO A 192 4.80 11.65 12.64
N LEU A 193 4.32 11.55 13.89
CA LEU A 193 2.90 11.24 14.17
C LEU A 193 1.95 12.27 13.53
N HIS A 194 2.39 13.52 13.44
CA HIS A 194 1.68 14.61 12.78
C HIS A 194 2.40 15.00 11.49
N LEU A 195 1.85 14.56 10.36
CA LEU A 195 2.38 14.90 9.04
C LEU A 195 1.89 16.29 8.59
N PRO A 196 2.73 17.05 7.89
CA PRO A 196 2.33 18.33 7.33
C PRO A 196 1.30 18.12 6.21
N THR A 197 0.27 18.96 6.17
CA THR A 197 -0.77 18.92 5.12
C THR A 197 -0.23 19.54 3.82
N THR A 198 0.55 18.76 3.07
CA THR A 198 1.25 19.19 1.86
C THR A 198 1.16 18.13 0.75
N THR A 199 1.31 18.56 -0.50
CA THR A 199 1.41 17.67 -1.67
C THR A 199 2.56 16.67 -1.52
N ASP A 200 3.67 17.11 -0.93
CA ASP A 200 4.86 16.30 -0.73
C ASP A 200 4.62 15.19 0.29
N ALA A 201 3.87 15.46 1.36
CA ALA A 201 3.45 14.43 2.31
C ALA A 201 2.54 13.38 1.67
N VAL A 202 1.54 13.80 0.87
CA VAL A 202 0.69 12.86 0.10
C VAL A 202 1.54 11.97 -0.81
N THR A 203 2.47 12.60 -1.52
CA THR A 203 3.39 11.93 -2.45
C THR A 203 4.29 10.91 -1.73
N ALA A 204 4.92 11.31 -0.63
CA ALA A 204 5.77 10.45 0.19
C ALA A 204 5.00 9.24 0.75
N LEU A 205 3.77 9.46 1.24
CA LEU A 205 2.91 8.40 1.74
C LEU A 205 2.52 7.41 0.63
N LEU A 206 2.23 7.88 -0.58
CA LEU A 206 1.93 7.01 -1.73
C LEU A 206 3.12 6.15 -2.14
N PHE A 207 4.33 6.73 -2.18
CA PHE A 207 5.54 5.96 -2.39
C PHE A 207 5.75 4.90 -1.29
N GLY A 208 5.54 5.27 -0.03
CA GLY A 208 5.62 4.32 1.08
C GLY A 208 4.58 3.20 0.99
N ALA A 209 3.36 3.52 0.57
CA ALA A 209 2.29 2.55 0.40
C ALA A 209 2.60 1.57 -0.74
N TRP A 210 3.17 2.06 -1.84
CA TRP A 210 3.64 1.22 -2.95
C TRP A 210 4.80 0.31 -2.52
N HIS A 211 5.80 0.86 -1.84
CA HIS A 211 6.93 0.09 -1.30
C HIS A 211 6.45 -1.00 -0.34
N ALA A 212 5.47 -0.70 0.52
CA ALA A 212 4.88 -1.70 1.41
C ALA A 212 4.19 -2.84 0.63
N ILE A 213 3.59 -2.59 -0.54
CA ILE A 213 3.05 -3.65 -1.40
C ILE A 213 4.17 -4.53 -1.94
N GLU A 214 5.27 -3.94 -2.39
CA GLU A 214 6.43 -4.69 -2.91
C GLU A 214 7.02 -5.60 -1.82
N LEU A 215 6.99 -5.16 -0.56
CA LEU A 215 7.40 -5.96 0.61
C LEU A 215 6.34 -6.96 1.08
N SER A 216 5.20 -7.07 0.39
CA SER A 216 4.05 -7.90 0.80
C SER A 216 3.51 -7.55 2.20
N LYS A 217 3.42 -6.24 2.50
CA LYS A 217 2.91 -5.67 3.76
C LYS A 217 1.61 -4.87 3.52
N PRO A 218 0.50 -5.51 3.12
CA PRO A 218 -0.75 -4.84 2.76
C PRO A 218 -1.39 -3.98 3.87
N TYR A 219 -1.27 -4.30 5.16
CA TYR A 219 -1.79 -3.49 6.27
C TYR A 219 -1.01 -2.18 6.43
N LEU A 220 0.32 -2.23 6.30
CA LEU A 220 1.16 -1.02 6.32
C LEU A 220 0.86 -0.15 5.10
N SER A 221 0.74 -0.77 3.92
CA SER A 221 0.32 -0.08 2.69
C SER A 221 -1.04 0.61 2.86
N TRP A 222 -2.01 -0.10 3.45
CA TRP A 222 -3.33 0.45 3.75
C TRP A 222 -3.27 1.61 4.73
N ALA A 223 -2.49 1.50 5.82
CA ALA A 223 -2.36 2.58 6.79
C ALA A 223 -1.80 3.87 6.16
N LEU A 224 -0.79 3.73 5.29
CA LEU A 224 -0.20 4.85 4.55
C LEU A 224 -1.16 5.44 3.53
N SER A 225 -1.87 4.59 2.76
CA SER A 225 -2.87 5.04 1.78
C SER A 225 -4.07 5.71 2.45
N ALA A 226 -4.55 5.20 3.59
CA ALA A 226 -5.62 5.83 4.36
C ALA A 226 -5.22 7.23 4.85
N LYS A 227 -3.95 7.41 5.29
CA LYS A 227 -3.44 8.74 5.65
C LYS A 227 -3.25 9.65 4.45
N ALA A 228 -2.82 9.12 3.29
CA ALA A 228 -2.78 9.89 2.05
C ALA A 228 -4.20 10.34 1.62
N SER A 229 -5.22 9.49 1.76
CA SER A 229 -6.62 9.81 1.50
C SER A 229 -7.11 10.98 2.35
N GLU A 230 -6.81 10.94 3.66
CA GLU A 230 -7.14 12.01 4.59
C GLU A 230 -6.54 13.35 4.14
N LEU A 231 -5.23 13.37 3.83
CA LEU A 231 -4.55 14.58 3.36
C LEU A 231 -5.08 15.09 2.01
N CYS A 232 -5.37 14.19 1.05
CA CYS A 232 -6.00 14.54 -0.23
C CYS A 232 -7.36 15.22 -0.04
N GLN A 233 -8.15 14.77 0.93
CA GLN A 233 -9.44 15.39 1.26
C GLN A 233 -9.24 16.76 1.89
N THR A 234 -8.33 16.89 2.86
CA THR A 234 -8.01 18.18 3.49
C THR A 234 -7.51 19.21 2.48
N LEU A 235 -6.67 18.78 1.53
CA LEU A 235 -6.16 19.60 0.44
C LEU A 235 -7.17 19.82 -0.70
N SER A 236 -8.38 19.26 -0.58
CA SER A 236 -9.47 19.39 -1.55
C SER A 236 -9.14 18.90 -2.96
N TYR A 237 -8.26 17.90 -3.10
CA TYR A 237 -7.90 17.35 -4.42
C TYR A 237 -9.10 16.74 -5.18
N HIS A 238 -10.06 16.20 -4.43
CA HIS A 238 -11.32 15.67 -4.94
C HIS A 238 -12.26 16.73 -5.56
N ARG A 239 -11.94 18.02 -5.43
CA ARG A 239 -12.76 19.16 -5.93
C ARG A 239 -12.07 19.94 -7.04
N ILE A 240 -10.91 19.50 -7.51
CA ILE A 240 -10.16 20.22 -8.55
C ILE A 240 -10.97 20.13 -9.86
N PRO A 241 -11.44 21.26 -10.43
CA PRO A 241 -12.35 21.26 -11.57
C PRO A 241 -11.64 20.82 -12.84
N ASP A 242 -12.27 20.00 -13.69
CA ASP A 242 -11.64 19.45 -14.92
C ASP A 242 -11.17 20.53 -15.93
N THR A 243 -11.66 21.76 -15.79
CA THR A 243 -11.26 22.90 -16.61
C THR A 243 -9.85 23.42 -16.29
N ASP A 244 -9.32 23.16 -15.10
CA ASP A 244 -7.98 23.61 -14.69
C ASP A 244 -6.89 22.70 -15.28
N ASN A 245 -6.27 23.15 -16.35
CA ASN A 245 -5.23 22.40 -17.05
C ASN A 245 -3.81 22.75 -16.63
N SER A 246 -3.63 23.43 -15.49
CA SER A 246 -2.30 23.65 -14.92
C SER A 246 -1.62 22.33 -14.55
N ASP A 247 -0.30 22.29 -14.66
CA ASP A 247 0.46 21.07 -14.38
C ASP A 247 0.36 20.67 -12.89
N ASP A 248 0.25 21.65 -11.99
CA ASP A 248 -0.04 21.40 -10.57
C ASP A 248 -1.43 20.76 -10.36
N ALA A 249 -2.48 21.27 -11.01
CA ALA A 249 -3.81 20.67 -10.93
C ALA A 249 -3.84 19.25 -11.50
N LYS A 250 -3.18 19.01 -12.63
CA LYS A 250 -3.03 17.66 -13.21
C LYS A 250 -2.32 16.70 -12.26
N PHE A 251 -1.21 17.14 -11.66
CA PHE A 251 -0.45 16.31 -10.72
C PHE A 251 -1.27 15.98 -9.47
N ARG A 252 -1.99 16.95 -8.89
CA ARG A 252 -2.86 16.71 -7.72
C ARG A 252 -4.02 15.76 -8.03
N ARG A 253 -4.64 15.87 -9.21
CA ARG A 253 -5.65 14.90 -9.67
C ARG A 253 -5.04 13.51 -9.83
N PHE A 254 -3.85 13.43 -10.42
CA PHE A 254 -3.12 12.18 -10.56
C PHE A 254 -2.85 11.51 -9.21
N LEU A 255 -2.40 12.26 -8.19
CA LEU A 255 -2.24 11.74 -6.82
C LEU A 255 -3.55 11.23 -6.23
N PHE A 256 -4.63 11.99 -6.39
CA PHE A 256 -5.95 11.61 -5.88
C PHE A 256 -6.45 10.30 -6.50
N TRP A 257 -6.40 10.18 -7.83
CA TRP A 257 -6.86 8.99 -8.55
C TRP A 257 -5.95 7.78 -8.30
N THR A 258 -4.64 7.99 -8.21
CA THR A 258 -3.68 6.98 -7.78
C THR A 258 -4.09 6.39 -6.44
N ASN A 259 -4.28 7.26 -5.46
CA ASN A 259 -4.58 6.83 -4.10
C ASN A 259 -5.93 6.11 -4.03
N TYR A 260 -6.93 6.60 -4.75
CA TYR A 260 -8.22 5.93 -4.89
C TYR A 260 -8.07 4.52 -5.48
N PHE A 261 -7.31 4.38 -6.56
CA PHE A 261 -7.07 3.07 -7.17
C PHE A 261 -6.35 2.12 -6.20
N LEU A 262 -5.33 2.62 -5.51
CA LEU A 262 -4.57 1.87 -4.51
C LEU A 262 -5.47 1.36 -3.38
N ASP A 263 -6.29 2.23 -2.80
CA ASP A 263 -7.23 1.90 -1.74
C ASP A 263 -8.21 0.81 -2.20
N LYS A 264 -8.78 0.93 -3.41
CA LYS A 264 -9.65 -0.12 -3.98
C LYS A 264 -8.94 -1.45 -4.18
N CYS A 265 -7.69 -1.45 -4.63
CA CYS A 265 -6.91 -2.67 -4.75
C CYS A 265 -6.65 -3.33 -3.39
N LEU A 266 -6.41 -2.54 -2.33
CA LEU A 266 -6.18 -3.04 -0.97
C LEU A 266 -7.47 -3.52 -0.31
N SER A 267 -8.58 -2.81 -0.49
CA SER A 267 -9.92 -3.20 -0.01
C SER A 267 -10.30 -4.62 -0.41
N LEU A 268 -10.06 -4.99 -1.68
CA LEU A 268 -10.33 -6.32 -2.19
C LEU A 268 -9.46 -7.39 -1.52
N ARG A 269 -8.19 -7.08 -1.25
CA ARG A 269 -7.25 -8.03 -0.63
C ARG A 269 -7.50 -8.20 0.86
N LEU A 270 -7.79 -7.10 1.56
CA LEU A 270 -7.95 -7.08 3.01
C LEU A 270 -9.38 -7.38 3.46
N GLY A 271 -10.35 -7.43 2.55
CA GLY A 271 -11.74 -7.63 2.93
C GLY A 271 -12.29 -6.47 3.74
N ARG A 272 -12.04 -5.25 3.25
CA ARG A 272 -12.48 -4.00 3.89
C ARG A 272 -13.01 -3.09 2.79
N ALA A 273 -14.34 -2.99 2.67
CA ALA A 273 -15.02 -2.10 1.72
C ALA A 273 -15.41 -0.77 2.37
#